data_AF-A0AAU7WAA2-F1
#
_entry.id   AF-A0AAU7WAA2-F1
#
_cell.length_a   1.000
_cell.length_b   1.000
_cell.length_c   1.000
_cell.angle_alpha   90.00
_cell.angle_beta   90.00
_cell.angle_gamma   90.00
#
_symmetry.space_group_name_H-M   'P 1'
#
loop_
_entity.id
_entity.type
_entity.pdbx_description
1 polymer ?
#
loop_
_entity_poly.entity_id
_entity_poly.type
_entity_poly.pdbx_seq_one_letter_code
_entity_poly.pdbx_strand_id
1 'polypeptide(L)'
;MDELYLTPLYTQSNAAGMLGMPQSTFNHWATGYETMAGNRKPGFITVARPGRGYTVPFVGLAEAWIVRAFTKAGVRVSRIRPALEKLRTEIGIEHALASDRLKTDGAEILWDLRQQDATFDDNRLVVVRNGQATFGEIVREHLRHVDYRDGFIGQLRIPRADGADLPSTRRSTLGNQRSRNTGCVSTT
;
A
#
# COMPACT_ATOMS: atom_id res chain seq x y z
N MET A 1 12.69 -2.10 8.40
CA MET A 1 12.09 -2.73 7.20
C MET A 1 13.21 -3.45 6.46
N ASP A 2 12.99 -4.69 6.01
CA ASP A 2 13.96 -5.46 5.23
C ASP A 2 14.16 -4.81 3.84
N GLU A 3 15.40 -4.68 3.38
CA GLU A 3 15.79 -4.01 2.12
C GLU A 3 15.08 -4.61 0.89
N LEU A 4 14.67 -5.88 0.97
CA LEU A 4 13.91 -6.57 -0.07
C LEU A 4 12.52 -5.96 -0.31
N TYR A 5 11.95 -5.21 0.64
CA TYR A 5 10.70 -4.46 0.43
C TYR A 5 10.86 -3.29 -0.55
N LEU A 6 12.08 -2.79 -0.71
CA LEU A 6 12.44 -1.65 -1.57
C LEU A 6 13.05 -2.08 -2.91
N THR A 7 13.26 -3.38 -3.12
CA THR A 7 13.74 -3.91 -4.39
C THR A 7 12.69 -3.68 -5.49
N PRO A 8 13.04 -3.05 -6.63
CA PRO A 8 12.09 -2.80 -7.70
C PRO A 8 11.72 -4.11 -8.42
N LEU A 9 10.52 -4.62 -8.15
CA LEU A 9 10.01 -5.89 -8.68
C LEU A 9 9.05 -5.70 -9.85
N TYR A 10 8.41 -4.54 -9.95
CA TYR A 10 7.35 -4.28 -10.92
C TYR A 10 7.65 -3.06 -11.79
N THR A 11 7.18 -3.12 -13.03
CA THR A 11 7.02 -1.91 -13.84
C THR A 11 5.74 -1.19 -13.41
N GLN A 12 5.65 0.12 -13.66
CA GLN A 12 4.42 0.87 -13.36
C GLN A 12 3.20 0.33 -14.11
N SER A 13 3.40 -0.16 -15.34
CA SER A 13 2.34 -0.81 -16.14
C SER A 13 1.89 -2.14 -15.51
N ASN A 14 2.84 -2.96 -15.08
CA ASN A 14 2.54 -4.24 -14.44
C ASN A 14 1.79 -4.02 -13.11
N ALA A 15 2.26 -3.09 -12.27
CA ALA A 15 1.60 -2.72 -11.03
C ALA A 15 0.18 -2.18 -11.28
N ALA A 16 -0.02 -1.28 -12.24
CA ALA A 16 -1.35 -0.77 -12.59
C ALA A 16 -2.30 -1.89 -13.06
N GLY A 17 -1.81 -2.82 -13.87
CA GLY A 17 -2.55 -3.99 -14.34
C GLY A 17 -2.95 -4.93 -13.20
N MET A 18 -2.02 -5.23 -12.29
CA MET A 18 -2.31 -6.02 -11.07
C MET A 18 -3.39 -5.35 -10.24
N LEU A 19 -3.32 -4.03 -10.05
CA LEU A 19 -4.31 -3.27 -9.29
C LEU A 19 -5.59 -3.00 -10.09
N GLY A 20 -5.72 -3.44 -11.34
CA GLY A 20 -6.89 -3.19 -12.18
C GLY A 20 -7.26 -1.69 -12.25
N MET A 21 -6.27 -0.84 -12.53
CA MET A 21 -6.44 0.61 -12.65
C MET A 21 -5.72 1.17 -13.89
N PRO A 22 -6.12 2.34 -14.42
CA PRO A 22 -5.43 2.94 -15.56
C PRO A 22 -3.95 3.23 -15.24
N GLN A 23 -3.06 2.92 -16.17
CA GLN A 23 -1.63 3.15 -16.00
C GLN A 23 -1.30 4.63 -15.75
N SER A 24 -1.98 5.56 -16.42
CA SER A 24 -1.80 7.00 -16.21
C SER A 24 -2.08 7.42 -14.76
N THR A 25 -3.10 6.84 -14.13
CA THR A 25 -3.43 7.08 -12.73
C THR A 25 -2.33 6.58 -11.81
N PHE A 26 -1.82 5.36 -12.03
CA PHE A 26 -0.69 4.83 -11.25
C PHE A 26 0.55 5.70 -11.41
N ASN A 27 0.89 6.10 -12.64
CA ASN A 27 2.03 6.98 -12.92
C ASN A 27 1.91 8.31 -12.16
N HIS A 28 0.72 8.94 -12.14
CA HIS A 28 0.50 10.18 -11.38
C HIS A 28 0.71 10.00 -9.87
N TRP A 29 0.41 8.82 -9.33
CA TRP A 29 0.68 8.52 -7.92
C TRP A 29 2.17 8.31 -7.69
N ALA A 30 2.84 7.61 -8.60
CA ALA A 30 4.27 7.26 -8.51
C ALA A 30 5.20 8.47 -8.72
N THR A 31 5.05 9.19 -9.82
CA THR A 31 5.97 10.26 -10.22
C THR A 31 5.42 11.65 -10.02
N GLY A 32 4.14 11.77 -9.69
CA GLY A 32 3.44 13.05 -9.67
C GLY A 32 3.02 13.50 -11.07
N TYR A 33 2.52 14.72 -11.16
CA TYR A 33 2.06 15.36 -12.39
C TYR A 33 2.10 16.88 -12.29
N GLU A 34 2.14 17.55 -13.44
CA GLU A 34 1.97 19.00 -13.52
C GLU A 34 0.51 19.36 -13.77
N THR A 35 0.04 20.37 -13.05
CA THR A 35 -1.30 20.92 -13.25
C THR A 35 -1.31 21.88 -14.43
N MET A 36 -2.49 22.12 -15.02
CA MET A 36 -2.65 23.12 -16.10
C MET A 36 -2.21 24.53 -15.68
N ALA A 37 -2.22 24.83 -14.38
CA ALA A 37 -1.75 26.08 -13.81
C ALA A 37 -0.22 26.13 -13.58
N GLY A 38 0.55 25.16 -14.08
CA GLY A 38 2.01 25.09 -13.95
C GLY A 38 2.52 24.57 -12.60
N ASN A 39 1.64 24.31 -11.63
CA ASN A 39 2.06 23.76 -10.34
C ASN A 39 2.35 22.26 -10.44
N ARG A 40 3.51 21.82 -9.95
CA ARG A 40 3.87 20.40 -9.86
C ARG A 40 3.34 19.76 -8.58
N LYS A 41 2.63 18.65 -8.71
CA LYS A 41 2.21 17.79 -7.59
C LYS A 41 3.14 16.57 -7.54
N PRO A 42 3.87 16.33 -6.44
CA PRO A 42 4.82 15.22 -6.35
C PRO A 42 4.10 13.87 -6.35
N GLY A 43 4.84 12.79 -6.60
CA GLY A 43 4.36 11.44 -6.30
C GLY A 43 4.12 11.27 -4.80
N PHE A 44 3.31 10.30 -4.43
CA PHE A 44 2.99 10.02 -3.03
C PHE A 44 2.96 8.51 -2.72
N ILE A 45 3.31 7.66 -3.67
CA ILE A 45 3.65 6.25 -3.43
C ILE A 45 5.13 6.02 -3.69
N THR A 46 5.69 5.00 -3.06
CA THR A 46 7.12 4.69 -3.11
C THR A 46 7.52 4.13 -4.47
N VAL A 47 8.57 4.69 -5.05
CA VAL A 47 9.27 4.15 -6.21
C VAL A 47 10.77 4.16 -5.94
N ALA A 48 11.48 3.10 -6.33
CA ALA A 48 12.92 3.00 -6.12
C ALA A 48 13.71 4.00 -6.97
N ARG A 49 13.16 4.35 -8.14
CA ARG A 49 13.73 5.36 -9.05
C ARG A 49 12.66 5.90 -10.00
N PRO A 50 12.80 7.13 -10.50
CA PRO A 50 11.95 7.64 -11.58
C PRO A 50 12.29 6.93 -12.91
N GLY A 51 11.35 6.92 -13.84
CA GLY A 51 11.57 6.48 -15.22
C GLY A 51 10.92 5.14 -15.58
N ARG A 52 11.51 4.46 -16.57
CA ARG A 52 10.98 3.23 -17.18
C ARG A 52 11.64 1.98 -16.60
N GLY A 53 11.01 0.82 -16.86
CA GLY A 53 11.49 -0.48 -16.43
C GLY A 53 10.97 -0.86 -15.04
N TYR A 54 11.71 -1.71 -14.34
CA TYR A 54 11.41 -2.06 -12.95
C TYR A 54 11.77 -0.89 -12.04
N THR A 55 10.74 -0.27 -11.49
CA THR A 55 10.86 0.93 -10.63
C THR A 55 9.99 0.84 -9.39
N VAL A 56 8.97 -0.02 -9.40
CA VAL A 56 7.99 -0.13 -8.32
C VAL A 56 8.40 -1.28 -7.40
N PRO A 57 8.77 -0.99 -6.15
CA PRO A 57 9.01 -2.03 -5.17
C PRO A 57 7.70 -2.58 -4.59
N PHE A 58 7.78 -3.68 -3.84
CA PHE A 58 6.58 -4.28 -3.23
C PHE A 58 5.87 -3.30 -2.30
N VAL A 59 6.62 -2.53 -1.50
CA VAL A 59 6.01 -1.50 -0.64
C VAL A 59 5.24 -0.47 -1.46
N GLY A 60 5.75 -0.04 -2.61
CA GLY A 60 5.06 0.91 -3.49
C GLY A 60 3.77 0.34 -4.08
N LEU A 61 3.75 -0.95 -4.41
CA LEU A 61 2.52 -1.64 -4.81
C LEU A 61 1.50 -1.69 -3.67
N ALA A 62 1.95 -1.99 -2.46
CA ALA A 62 1.10 -2.04 -1.26
C ALA A 62 0.52 -0.65 -0.92
N GLU A 63 1.33 0.40 -0.97
CA GLU A 63 0.85 1.77 -0.77
C GLU A 63 -0.20 2.16 -1.84
N ALA A 64 0.04 1.81 -3.10
CA ALA A 64 -0.93 2.05 -4.17
C ALA A 64 -2.25 1.26 -3.97
N TRP A 65 -2.20 0.05 -3.41
CA TRP A 65 -3.40 -0.70 -3.02
C TRP A 65 -4.25 0.05 -1.99
N ILE A 66 -3.60 0.63 -0.96
CA ILE A 66 -4.29 1.41 0.06
C ILE A 66 -4.89 2.69 -0.51
N VAL A 67 -4.14 3.41 -1.36
CA VAL A 67 -4.66 4.60 -2.05
C VAL A 67 -5.87 4.24 -2.90
N ARG A 68 -5.84 3.08 -3.57
CA ARG A 68 -6.99 2.57 -4.33
C ARG A 68 -8.20 2.27 -3.45
N ALA A 69 -8.00 1.80 -2.23
CA ALA A 69 -9.09 1.62 -1.27
C ALA A 69 -9.79 2.95 -0.97
N PHE A 70 -9.02 4.02 -0.74
CA PHE A 70 -9.56 5.36 -0.51
C PHE A 70 -10.29 5.92 -1.74
N THR A 71 -9.73 5.77 -2.94
CA THR A 71 -10.41 6.24 -4.16
C THR A 71 -11.67 5.45 -4.45
N LYS A 72 -11.68 4.13 -4.21
CA LYS A 72 -12.91 3.30 -4.30
C LYS A 72 -13.95 3.65 -3.24
N ALA A 73 -13.52 4.14 -2.08
CA ALA A 73 -14.44 4.70 -1.09
C ALA A 73 -15.06 6.04 -1.53
N GLY A 74 -14.66 6.60 -2.69
CA GLY A 74 -15.21 7.82 -3.28
C GLY A 74 -14.42 9.08 -2.96
N VAL A 75 -13.26 8.94 -2.32
CA VAL A 75 -12.44 10.07 -1.88
C VAL A 75 -11.61 10.58 -3.04
N ARG A 76 -11.65 11.90 -3.26
CA ARG A 76 -10.89 12.53 -4.34
C ARG A 76 -9.39 12.48 -4.02
N VAL A 77 -8.55 12.21 -5.01
CA VAL A 77 -7.08 12.16 -4.85
C VAL A 77 -6.50 13.47 -4.27
N SER A 78 -7.12 14.61 -4.57
CA SER A 78 -6.75 15.91 -3.98
C SER A 78 -6.93 15.96 -2.46
N ARG A 79 -7.86 15.19 -1.90
CA ARG A 79 -8.10 15.05 -0.45
C ARG A 79 -7.24 13.95 0.17
N ILE A 80 -6.98 12.89 -0.58
CA ILE A 80 -6.10 11.80 -0.13
C ILE A 80 -4.71 12.35 0.21
N ARG A 81 -4.13 13.21 -0.65
CA ARG A 81 -2.76 13.73 -0.47
C ARG A 81 -2.52 14.39 0.91
N PRO A 82 -3.29 15.39 1.36
CA PRO A 82 -3.16 15.94 2.72
C PRO A 82 -3.30 14.90 3.82
N ALA A 83 -4.25 13.97 3.67
CA ALA A 83 -4.45 12.87 4.62
C ALA A 83 -3.23 11.95 4.72
N LEU A 84 -2.60 11.61 3.60
CA LEU A 84 -1.40 10.79 3.57
C LEU A 84 -0.22 11.47 4.24
N GLU A 85 -0.04 12.77 4.00
CA GLU A 85 1.03 13.53 4.64
C GLU A 85 0.79 13.61 6.15
N LYS A 86 -0.43 13.87 6.60
CA LYS A 86 -0.80 13.85 8.02
C LYS A 86 -0.52 12.47 8.64
N LEU A 87 -0.93 11.39 7.97
CA LEU A 87 -0.64 10.02 8.41
C LEU A 87 0.87 9.76 8.52
N ARG A 88 1.67 10.17 7.54
CA ARG A 88 3.13 10.02 7.58
C ARG A 88 3.76 10.78 8.74
N THR A 89 3.34 12.02 8.95
CA THR A 89 3.87 12.87 10.03
C THR A 89 3.52 12.33 11.41
N GLU A 90 2.25 11.98 11.64
CA GLU A 90 1.77 11.53 12.96
C GLU A 90 2.20 10.09 13.30
N ILE A 91 2.21 9.19 12.30
CA ILE A 91 2.70 7.81 12.50
C ILE A 91 4.23 7.82 12.66
N GLY A 92 4.92 8.76 12.02
CA GLY A 92 6.38 8.90 12.07
C GLY A 92 7.14 7.82 11.30
N ILE A 93 6.50 7.21 10.29
CA ILE A 93 7.06 6.12 9.48
C ILE A 93 7.01 6.50 8.00
N GLU A 94 8.12 6.37 7.28
CA GLU A 94 8.25 6.72 5.86
C GLU A 94 7.18 6.04 4.98
N HIS A 95 7.01 4.73 5.17
CA HIS A 95 6.01 3.90 4.49
C HIS A 95 4.76 3.70 5.35
N ALA A 96 4.27 4.77 6.00
CA ALA A 96 3.10 4.72 6.88
C ALA A 96 1.89 4.02 6.23
N LEU A 97 1.71 4.19 4.92
CA LEU A 97 0.62 3.54 4.19
C LEU A 97 0.71 2.02 4.14
N ALA A 98 1.93 1.47 4.15
CA ALA A 98 2.15 0.03 4.16
C ALA A 98 2.31 -0.52 5.59
N SER A 99 2.26 0.33 6.62
CA SER A 99 2.45 -0.08 8.01
C SER A 99 1.16 -0.63 8.63
N ASP A 100 1.30 -1.55 9.58
CA ASP A 100 0.19 -2.00 10.43
C ASP A 100 -0.39 -0.86 11.29
N ARG A 101 0.42 0.15 11.61
CA ARG A 101 -0.02 1.37 12.31
C ARG A 101 -1.08 2.15 11.55
N LEU A 102 -1.14 2.03 10.21
CA LEU A 102 -2.26 2.60 9.46
C LEU A 102 -3.59 2.01 9.92
N LYS A 103 -3.64 0.69 10.16
CA LYS A 103 -4.86 -0.02 10.54
C LYS A 103 -5.29 0.31 11.96
N THR A 104 -4.34 0.50 12.88
CA THR A 104 -4.61 0.77 14.29
C THR A 104 -4.86 2.25 14.57
N ASP A 105 -4.00 3.11 14.05
CA ASP A 105 -3.93 4.53 14.44
C ASP A 105 -4.53 5.43 13.35
N GLY A 106 -4.57 4.95 12.10
CA GLY A 106 -4.90 5.79 10.95
C GLY A 106 -6.34 6.32 10.95
N ALA A 107 -7.29 5.60 11.54
CA ALA A 107 -8.68 6.09 11.63
C ALA A 107 -8.79 7.28 12.60
N GLU A 108 -8.10 7.24 13.74
CA GLU A 108 -8.07 8.33 14.70
C GLU A 108 -7.34 9.56 14.13
N ILE A 109 -6.18 9.35 13.50
CA ILE A 109 -5.41 10.45 12.88
C ILE A 109 -6.24 11.17 11.81
N LEU A 110 -6.97 10.43 10.98
CA LEU A 110 -7.82 11.01 9.94
C LEU A 110 -9.09 11.66 10.52
N TRP A 111 -9.59 11.16 11.66
CA TRP A 111 -10.66 11.83 12.40
C TRP A 111 -10.22 13.19 12.93
N ASP A 112 -9.04 13.25 13.54
CA ASP A 112 -8.47 14.50 14.06
C ASP A 112 -8.20 15.50 12.93
N LEU A 113 -7.70 15.04 11.79
CA LEU A 113 -7.55 15.88 10.60
C LEU A 113 -8.87 16.51 10.16
N ARG A 114 -9.96 15.72 10.17
CA ARG A 114 -11.30 16.22 9.82
C ARG A 114 -11.80 17.28 10.80
N GLN A 115 -11.52 17.12 12.09
CA GLN A 115 -11.89 18.10 13.13
C GLN A 115 -11.10 19.41 13.00
N GLN A 116 -9.86 19.34 12.51
CA GLN A 116 -8.96 20.49 12.35
C GLN A 116 -9.12 21.20 11.01
N ASP A 117 -9.53 20.49 9.95
CA ASP A 117 -9.69 21.02 8.60
C ASP A 117 -11.11 20.71 8.08
N ALA A 118 -12.01 21.70 8.18
CA ALA A 118 -13.37 21.61 7.67
C ALA A 118 -13.44 21.37 6.16
N THR A 119 -12.35 21.60 5.41
CA THR A 119 -12.29 21.25 4.00
C THR A 119 -12.07 19.76 3.79
N PHE A 120 -11.52 19.05 4.77
CA PHE A 120 -11.36 17.60 4.83
C PHE A 120 -12.60 16.91 5.45
N ASP A 121 -13.81 17.33 5.09
CA ASP A 121 -15.05 16.69 5.53
C ASP A 121 -15.46 15.55 4.59
N ASP A 122 -14.81 14.38 4.74
CA ASP A 122 -15.19 13.17 3.99
C ASP A 122 -15.50 11.97 4.90
N ASN A 123 -16.78 11.84 5.25
CA ASN A 123 -17.33 10.75 6.08
C ASN A 123 -17.13 9.35 5.49
N ARG A 124 -16.63 9.24 4.25
CA ARG A 124 -16.36 7.96 3.59
C ARG A 124 -15.06 7.33 4.03
N LEU A 125 -14.11 8.12 4.54
CA LEU A 125 -12.83 7.60 5.06
C LEU A 125 -12.97 7.09 6.48
N VAL A 126 -13.55 7.90 7.36
CA VAL A 126 -13.65 7.61 8.78
C VAL A 126 -15.06 7.92 9.28
N VAL A 127 -15.58 6.99 10.06
CA VAL A 127 -16.86 7.08 10.75
C VAL A 127 -16.66 6.83 12.23
N VAL A 128 -17.54 7.36 13.08
CA VAL A 128 -17.55 7.01 14.50
C VAL A 128 -18.46 5.80 14.70
N ARG A 129 -17.92 4.72 15.28
CA ARG A 129 -18.70 3.58 15.75
C ARG A 129 -18.37 3.30 17.21
N ASN A 130 -19.40 3.15 18.05
CA ASN A 130 -19.24 2.87 19.48
C ASN A 130 -18.30 3.88 20.19
N GLY A 131 -18.32 5.15 19.77
CA GLY A 131 -17.47 6.21 20.34
C GLY A 131 -16.02 6.21 19.84
N GLN A 132 -15.62 5.32 18.94
CA GLN A 132 -14.28 5.26 18.37
C GLN A 132 -14.29 5.56 16.87
N ALA A 133 -13.26 6.26 16.40
CA ALA A 133 -13.05 6.49 14.98
C ALA A 133 -12.64 5.16 14.30
N THR A 134 -13.31 4.82 13.21
CA THR A 134 -13.01 3.62 12.43
C THR A 134 -13.06 3.92 10.95
N PHE A 135 -12.28 3.20 10.14
CA PHE A 135 -12.34 3.34 8.70
C PHE A 135 -13.73 2.97 8.15
N GLY A 136 -14.13 3.63 7.07
CA GLY A 136 -15.33 3.28 6.31
C GLY A 136 -15.28 1.84 5.78
N GLU A 137 -16.45 1.25 5.56
CA GLU A 137 -16.60 -0.18 5.19
C GLU A 137 -15.70 -0.60 4.03
N ILE A 138 -15.67 0.20 2.96
CA ILE A 138 -14.90 -0.08 1.73
C ILE A 138 -13.39 -0.15 2.03
N VAL A 139 -12.90 0.75 2.87
CA VAL A 139 -11.49 0.79 3.27
C VAL A 139 -11.16 -0.42 4.14
N ARG A 140 -11.99 -0.72 5.14
CA ARG A 140 -11.80 -1.90 5.99
C ARG A 140 -11.76 -3.19 5.18
N GLU A 141 -12.61 -3.31 4.17
CA GLU A 141 -12.64 -4.48 3.29
C GLU A 141 -11.32 -4.63 2.51
N HIS A 142 -10.75 -3.55 1.98
CA HIS A 142 -9.43 -3.61 1.35
C HIS A 142 -8.30 -3.94 2.34
N LEU A 143 -8.40 -3.47 3.59
CA LEU A 143 -7.43 -3.77 4.65
C LEU A 143 -7.50 -5.23 5.12
N ARG A 144 -8.57 -5.98 4.82
CA ARG A 144 -8.64 -7.43 5.08
C ARG A 144 -7.83 -8.28 4.11
N HIS A 145 -7.49 -7.70 2.96
CA HIS A 145 -6.74 -8.38 1.89
C HIS A 145 -5.22 -8.30 2.06
N VAL A 146 -4.75 -7.68 3.15
CA VAL A 146 -3.33 -7.54 3.46
C VAL A 146 -2.98 -8.29 4.73
N ASP A 147 -1.85 -8.99 4.70
CA ASP A 147 -1.27 -9.61 5.89
C ASP A 147 0.03 -8.88 6.24
N TYR A 148 0.17 -8.55 7.51
CA TYR A 148 1.32 -7.80 8.02
C TYR A 148 2.41 -8.75 8.51
N ARG A 149 3.67 -8.40 8.23
CA ARG A 149 4.89 -9.06 8.70
C ARG A 149 5.91 -7.97 9.04
N ASP A 150 6.51 -8.08 10.22
CA ASP A 150 7.52 -7.12 10.72
C ASP A 150 7.05 -5.64 10.70
N GLY A 151 5.77 -5.41 11.00
CA GLY A 151 5.16 -4.07 11.05
C GLY A 151 4.71 -3.49 9.71
N PHE A 152 4.87 -4.22 8.60
CA PHE A 152 4.50 -3.79 7.26
C PHE A 152 3.70 -4.85 6.50
N ILE A 153 2.96 -4.46 5.46
CA ILE A 153 2.27 -5.40 4.57
C ILE A 153 3.31 -6.30 3.94
N GLY A 154 3.31 -7.59 4.26
CA GLY A 154 4.23 -8.61 3.71
C GLY A 154 3.58 -9.51 2.65
N GLN A 155 2.26 -9.49 2.58
CA GLN A 155 1.47 -10.22 1.58
C GLN A 155 0.22 -9.42 1.23
N LEU A 156 -0.08 -9.36 -0.07
CA LEU A 156 -1.25 -8.70 -0.61
C LEU A 156 -2.04 -9.68 -1.48
N ARG A 157 -3.33 -9.85 -1.20
CA ARG A 157 -4.26 -10.64 -2.00
C ARG A 157 -5.08 -9.70 -2.87
N ILE A 158 -4.89 -9.77 -4.19
CA ILE A 158 -5.63 -8.90 -5.11
C ILE A 158 -6.79 -9.70 -5.70
N PRO A 159 -8.05 -9.38 -5.34
CA PRO A 159 -9.22 -10.02 -5.93
C PRO A 159 -9.36 -9.59 -7.38
N ARG A 160 -9.46 -10.55 -8.29
CA ARG A 160 -9.70 -10.30 -9.72
C ARG A 160 -11.18 -10.01 -9.98
N ALA A 161 -11.45 -9.41 -11.14
CA ALA A 161 -12.80 -9.13 -11.60
C ALA A 161 -13.65 -10.41 -11.87
N ASP A 162 -13.01 -11.57 -12.01
CA ASP A 162 -13.64 -12.89 -12.18
C ASP A 162 -13.78 -13.67 -10.85
N GLY A 163 -13.38 -13.09 -9.72
CA GLY A 163 -13.47 -13.71 -8.39
C GLY A 163 -12.28 -14.62 -8.02
N ALA A 164 -11.26 -14.77 -8.86
CA ALA A 164 -10.04 -15.49 -8.49
C ALA A 164 -9.00 -14.56 -7.83
N ASP A 165 -8.33 -15.00 -6.76
CA ASP A 165 -7.28 -14.19 -6.11
C ASP A 165 -5.93 -14.34 -6.81
N LEU A 166 -5.23 -13.23 -7.05
CA LEU A 166 -3.79 -13.25 -7.32
C LEU A 166 -3.04 -13.01 -6.01
N PRO A 167 -2.39 -14.03 -5.42
CA PRO A 167 -1.50 -13.79 -4.29
C PRO A 167 -0.24 -13.06 -4.79
N SER A 168 -0.08 -11.79 -4.45
CA SER A 168 1.22 -11.13 -4.49
C SER A 168 1.87 -11.30 -3.11
N THR A 169 2.54 -12.44 -2.94
CA THR A 169 3.31 -12.72 -1.73
C THR A 169 4.77 -12.35 -1.96
N ARG A 170 5.41 -11.74 -0.96
CA ARG A 170 6.87 -11.72 -0.90
C ARG A 170 7.34 -13.16 -0.63
N ARG A 171 8.01 -13.79 -1.60
CA ARG A 171 8.64 -15.11 -1.38
C ARG A 171 9.87 -14.92 -0.50
N SER A 172 9.79 -15.33 0.76
CA SER A 172 10.93 -15.38 1.67
C SER A 172 11.78 -16.60 1.33
N THR A 173 12.86 -16.43 0.57
CA THR A 173 13.89 -17.47 0.48
C THR A 173 14.91 -17.22 1.57
N LEU A 174 14.75 -17.88 2.72
CA LEU A 174 15.85 -18.09 3.66
C LEU A 174 15.74 -19.49 4.30
N GLY A 175 16.55 -20.43 3.79
CA GLY A 175 17.21 -21.51 4.53
C GLY A 175 16.42 -22.75 4.96
N ASN A 176 16.48 -23.83 4.16
CA ASN A 176 16.88 -25.16 4.67
C ASN A 176 17.25 -26.14 3.54
N GLN A 177 18.49 -26.07 3.05
CA GLN A 177 19.17 -27.24 2.48
C GLN A 177 20.31 -27.62 3.43
N ARG A 178 19.97 -28.19 4.59
CA ARG A 178 20.89 -29.10 5.27
C ARG A 178 20.66 -30.49 4.68
N SER A 179 21.52 -30.84 3.73
CA SER A 179 21.77 -32.22 3.33
C SER A 179 22.03 -33.06 4.59
N ARG A 180 21.06 -33.89 4.97
CA ARG A 180 21.31 -35.04 5.82
C ARG A 180 21.86 -36.13 4.90
N ASN A 181 23.19 -36.14 4.76
CA ASN A 181 23.88 -37.30 4.25
C ASN A 181 23.73 -38.42 5.28
N THR A 182 22.70 -39.25 5.11
CA THR A 182 22.53 -40.46 5.91
C THR A 182 23.30 -41.54 5.17
N GLY A 183 24.41 -41.97 5.75
CA GLY A 183 25.22 -43.06 5.23
C GLY A 183 24.37 -44.32 5.06
N CYS A 184 24.46 -44.92 3.87
CA CYS A 184 24.10 -46.31 3.67
C CYS A 184 25.39 -47.04 3.30
N VAL A 185 25.98 -47.64 4.32
CA VAL A 185 26.91 -48.75 4.18
C VAL A 185 26.04 -49.97 3.86
N SER A 186 26.33 -50.66 2.76
CA SER A 186 25.82 -52.02 2.56
C SER A 186 26.93 -52.84 1.93
N THR A 187 27.62 -53.54 2.82
CA THR A 187 28.39 -54.75 2.60
C THR A 187 27.49 -55.83 1.99
N THR A 188 27.92 -56.44 0.89
CA THR A 188 28.03 -57.90 0.66
C THR A 188 28.65 -58.12 -0.71
#